data_AF-G8XAQ3-F1
#
_entry.id   AF-G8XAQ3-F1
#
_cell.length_a   1.000
_cell.length_b   1.000
_cell.length_c   1.000
_cell.angle_alpha   90.00
_cell.angle_beta   90.00
_cell.angle_gamma   90.00
#
_symmetry.space_group_name_H-M   'P 1'
#
loop_
_entity.id
_entity.type
_entity.pdbx_description
1 polymer ?
#
loop_
_entity_poly.entity_id
_entity_poly.type
_entity_poly.pdbx_seq_one_letter_code
_entity_poly.pdbx_strand_id
1 'polypeptide(L)'
;MDKLIQQAMVLLLLLTISCNTMKKEAPPQWTPEMCQPKETLGENTNIYRVELVEDEIYTLEGKIAHMPFGGSSGEWGASGKSYTDQYGTPIGATIVYYAGYEDKFYRLEAKFDVEKMKKLVKEIHYPDESFLYQEDLNPDEPYKPGMFNSLIFGFAPQGMVVVWAGYLGAKIEVGRFQAKEITNKEEDKAFEKRLFASWSMNRAQVKARDFMPNASCALWDTYRKRYHIALDATSENKKFKLFCKEWWSFNGEFKCYFRPEILTPTPVSRALPNVILVDWETGYKDTYRGLVFLNEEAIFNHFKNIPEGSTHRFHVKIAADNSDMELFVDNTKIEVDSMRIWPSYEPGEYKDSYKENEK
;
A
#
# COMPACT_ATOMS: atom_id res chain seq x y z
N MET A 1 -7.57 -49.02 -44.35
CA MET A 1 -8.00 -47.91 -43.46
C MET A 1 -8.17 -46.70 -44.34
N ASP A 2 -9.41 -46.24 -44.49
CA ASP A 2 -9.82 -45.39 -45.60
C ASP A 2 -9.19 -43.98 -45.53
N LYS A 3 -8.79 -43.41 -46.66
CA LYS A 3 -8.09 -42.11 -46.72
C LYS A 3 -8.95 -40.99 -46.11
N LEU A 4 -10.27 -41.14 -46.21
CA LEU A 4 -11.30 -40.31 -45.58
C LEU A 4 -11.32 -40.42 -44.05
N ILE A 5 -11.12 -41.62 -43.49
CA ILE A 5 -11.06 -41.84 -42.04
C ILE A 5 -9.79 -41.20 -41.46
N GLN A 6 -8.67 -41.28 -42.19
CA GLN A 6 -7.42 -40.67 -41.76
C GLN A 6 -7.47 -39.13 -41.81
N GLN A 7 -8.13 -38.54 -42.83
CA GLN A 7 -8.36 -37.10 -42.90
C GLN A 7 -9.35 -36.61 -41.83
N ALA A 8 -10.40 -37.38 -41.54
CA ALA A 8 -11.35 -37.08 -40.47
C ALA A 8 -10.69 -37.12 -39.08
N MET A 9 -9.80 -38.09 -38.82
CA MET A 9 -9.05 -38.15 -37.55
C MET A 9 -8.06 -37.00 -37.38
N VAL A 10 -7.39 -36.56 -38.46
CA VAL A 10 -6.49 -35.39 -38.41
C VAL A 10 -7.28 -34.10 -38.15
N LEU A 11 -8.47 -33.94 -38.75
CA LEU A 11 -9.35 -32.80 -38.48
C LEU A 11 -9.87 -32.80 -37.03
N LEU A 12 -10.21 -33.97 -36.48
CA LEU A 12 -10.64 -34.14 -35.09
C LEU A 12 -9.51 -33.82 -34.10
N LEU A 13 -8.27 -34.22 -34.42
CA LEU A 13 -7.07 -33.89 -33.64
C LEU A 13 -6.73 -32.39 -33.69
N LEU A 14 -6.94 -31.72 -34.84
CA LEU A 14 -6.77 -30.27 -34.95
C LEU A 14 -7.85 -29.50 -34.18
N LEU A 15 -9.08 -30.02 -34.12
CA LEU A 15 -10.18 -29.45 -33.33
C LEU A 15 -9.95 -29.63 -31.82
N THR A 16 -9.36 -30.75 -31.36
CA THR A 16 -9.03 -30.94 -29.93
C THR A 16 -7.79 -30.16 -29.49
N ILE A 17 -6.80 -29.93 -30.37
CA ILE A 17 -5.69 -29.01 -30.10
C ILE A 17 -6.18 -27.56 -30.05
N SER A 18 -7.16 -27.19 -30.89
CA SER A 18 -7.82 -25.88 -30.85
C SER A 18 -8.75 -25.71 -29.64
N CYS A 19 -9.27 -26.78 -29.04
CA CYS A 19 -10.08 -26.73 -27.80
C CYS A 19 -9.26 -26.70 -26.50
N ASN A 20 -7.94 -26.83 -26.58
CA ASN A 20 -7.04 -26.46 -25.47
C ASN A 20 -6.64 -24.97 -25.52
N THR A 21 -7.38 -24.14 -26.28
CA THR A 21 -7.22 -22.69 -26.29
C THR A 21 -7.54 -22.12 -24.91
N MET A 22 -6.47 -21.89 -24.15
CA MET A 22 -6.34 -20.88 -23.10
C MET A 22 -7.56 -20.81 -22.17
N LYS A 23 -7.51 -21.52 -21.03
CA LYS A 23 -8.29 -21.07 -19.86
C LYS A 23 -7.97 -19.57 -19.71
N LYS A 24 -8.92 -18.69 -20.06
CA LYS A 24 -8.77 -17.26 -19.80
C LYS A 24 -8.53 -17.14 -18.30
N GLU A 25 -7.37 -16.63 -17.92
CA GLU A 25 -7.10 -16.31 -16.52
C GLU A 25 -8.28 -15.49 -16.00
N ALA A 26 -8.80 -15.85 -14.83
CA ALA A 26 -9.85 -15.07 -14.20
C ALA A 26 -9.36 -13.63 -14.02
N PRO A 27 -10.20 -12.61 -14.26
CA PRO A 27 -9.78 -11.23 -14.05
C PRO A 27 -9.37 -11.04 -12.58
N PRO A 28 -8.37 -10.18 -12.29
CA PRO A 28 -7.94 -9.95 -10.92
C PRO A 28 -9.11 -9.42 -10.09
N GLN A 29 -9.22 -9.90 -8.86
CA GLN A 29 -10.25 -9.54 -7.88
C GLN A 29 -9.62 -8.66 -6.80
N TRP A 30 -10.26 -7.55 -6.47
CA TRP A 30 -9.72 -6.57 -5.52
C TRP A 30 -10.82 -5.67 -4.96
N THR A 31 -10.54 -4.97 -3.86
CA THR A 31 -11.47 -4.05 -3.21
C THR A 31 -11.01 -2.59 -3.37
N PRO A 32 -11.86 -1.68 -3.83
CA PRO A 32 -11.54 -0.26 -3.79
C PRO A 32 -11.58 0.23 -2.36
N GLU A 33 -10.69 1.16 -2.04
CA GLU A 33 -10.59 1.78 -0.73
C GLU A 33 -10.44 3.29 -0.88
N MET A 34 -10.97 4.04 0.10
CA MET A 34 -10.82 5.49 0.16
C MET A 34 -10.29 5.91 1.52
N CYS A 35 -9.22 6.68 1.53
CA CYS A 35 -8.57 7.15 2.75
C CYS A 35 -8.21 8.63 2.68
N GLN A 36 -7.82 9.18 3.82
CA GLN A 36 -7.40 10.57 3.96
C GLN A 36 -6.32 10.68 5.05
N PRO A 37 -5.55 11.76 5.08
CA PRO A 37 -4.70 12.07 6.21
C PRO A 37 -5.53 12.30 7.48
N LYS A 38 -5.02 11.80 8.60
CA LYS A 38 -5.65 12.03 9.91
C LYS A 38 -5.26 13.42 10.40
N GLU A 39 -6.25 14.27 10.64
CA GLU A 39 -6.06 15.62 11.14
C GLU A 39 -7.32 16.05 11.92
N THR A 40 -7.13 16.85 12.98
CA THR A 40 -8.20 17.24 13.90
C THR A 40 -8.46 18.74 13.87
N LEU A 41 -9.72 19.14 13.75
CA LEU A 41 -10.18 20.52 13.93
C LEU A 41 -11.39 20.52 14.87
N GLY A 42 -11.21 21.07 16.08
CA GLY A 42 -12.25 21.04 17.12
C GLY A 42 -12.61 19.60 17.49
N GLU A 43 -13.89 19.25 17.37
CA GLU A 43 -14.40 17.90 17.64
C GLU A 43 -14.28 16.94 16.44
N ASN A 44 -13.99 17.46 15.24
CA ASN A 44 -13.84 16.64 14.04
C ASN A 44 -12.40 16.11 13.95
N THR A 45 -12.22 14.81 14.20
CA THR A 45 -10.92 14.12 14.21
C THR A 45 -10.47 13.58 12.85
N ASN A 46 -11.27 13.78 11.81
CA ASN A 46 -10.99 13.39 10.42
C ASN A 46 -11.34 14.54 9.48
N ILE A 47 -10.77 15.72 9.72
CA ILE A 47 -11.17 16.95 9.01
C ILE A 47 -10.98 16.86 7.49
N TYR A 48 -10.00 16.08 7.02
CA TYR A 48 -9.74 15.86 5.60
C TYR A 48 -10.63 14.80 4.94
N ARG A 49 -11.65 14.29 5.65
CA ARG A 49 -12.62 13.38 5.07
C ARG A 49 -13.28 14.03 3.85
N VAL A 50 -13.37 13.28 2.76
CA VAL A 50 -14.12 13.65 1.56
C VAL A 50 -15.39 12.84 1.45
N GLU A 51 -16.39 13.41 0.79
CA GLU A 51 -17.68 12.75 0.52
C GLU A 51 -17.83 12.48 -0.97
N LEU A 52 -18.17 11.25 -1.31
CA LEU A 52 -18.32 10.81 -2.68
C LEU A 52 -19.67 11.26 -3.24
N VAL A 53 -19.67 11.72 -4.49
CA VAL A 53 -20.89 12.08 -5.23
C VAL A 53 -21.13 11.08 -6.36
N GLU A 54 -20.09 10.84 -7.16
CA GLU A 54 -20.06 9.95 -8.33
C GLU A 54 -18.69 9.31 -8.48
N ASP A 55 -18.67 8.08 -9.00
CA ASP A 55 -17.45 7.34 -9.24
C ASP A 55 -17.61 6.29 -10.34
N GLU A 56 -16.54 6.15 -11.12
CA GLU A 56 -16.34 5.05 -12.06
C GLU A 56 -14.84 4.70 -12.07
N ILE A 57 -14.52 3.41 -11.89
CA ILE A 57 -13.17 2.88 -12.06
C ILE A 57 -13.17 2.03 -13.33
N TYR A 58 -12.34 2.42 -14.29
CA TYR A 58 -12.26 1.74 -15.59
C TYR A 58 -11.27 0.58 -15.49
N THR A 59 -11.66 -0.57 -16.05
CA THR A 59 -10.77 -1.73 -16.16
C THR A 59 -10.46 -2.08 -17.61
N LEU A 60 -9.30 -2.71 -17.82
CA LEU A 60 -8.83 -3.12 -19.15
C LEU A 60 -9.80 -4.10 -19.83
N GLU A 61 -10.48 -4.92 -19.04
CA GLU A 61 -11.44 -5.93 -19.48
C GLU A 61 -12.83 -5.34 -19.77
N GLY A 62 -12.99 -4.02 -19.62
CA GLY A 62 -14.23 -3.29 -19.94
C GLY A 62 -15.31 -3.35 -18.85
N LYS A 63 -15.00 -3.91 -17.67
CA LYS A 63 -15.89 -3.85 -16.50
C LYS A 63 -15.70 -2.51 -15.80
N ILE A 64 -16.81 -1.90 -15.36
CA ILE A 64 -16.76 -0.72 -14.51
C ILE A 64 -16.83 -1.18 -13.06
N ALA A 65 -15.89 -0.71 -12.26
CA ALA A 65 -15.84 -0.93 -10.82
C ALA A 65 -16.20 0.37 -10.06
N HIS A 66 -16.61 0.24 -8.81
CA HIS A 66 -17.13 1.36 -8.01
C HIS A 66 -16.58 1.40 -6.59
N MET A 67 -16.48 2.60 -6.00
CA MET A 67 -15.95 2.88 -4.67
C MET A 67 -16.83 2.37 -3.52
N PRO A 68 -16.23 2.12 -2.34
CA PRO A 68 -16.93 1.67 -1.14
C PRO A 68 -17.62 2.86 -0.41
N PHE A 69 -18.92 3.04 -0.62
CA PHE A 69 -19.75 3.97 0.16
C PHE A 69 -19.36 5.47 0.12
N GLY A 70 -20.18 6.30 0.78
CA GLY A 70 -20.29 7.74 0.60
C GLY A 70 -19.10 8.64 0.99
N GLY A 71 -17.96 8.13 1.45
CA GLY A 71 -16.79 8.99 1.70
C GLY A 71 -15.59 8.28 2.33
N SER A 72 -14.46 8.97 2.39
CA SER A 72 -13.19 8.37 2.81
C SER A 72 -13.15 8.03 4.32
N SER A 73 -12.27 7.12 4.73
CA SER A 73 -12.06 6.75 6.13
C SER A 73 -10.61 6.36 6.45
N GLY A 74 -10.31 6.13 7.73
CA GLY A 74 -9.00 5.64 8.15
C GLY A 74 -7.93 6.74 8.12
N GLU A 75 -6.73 6.37 7.70
CA GLU A 75 -5.53 7.19 7.72
C GLU A 75 -4.77 7.11 6.38
N TRP A 76 -3.71 7.90 6.23
CA TRP A 76 -3.03 8.04 4.94
C TRP A 76 -2.48 6.71 4.43
N GLY A 77 -3.02 6.24 3.30
CA GLY A 77 -2.68 4.95 2.69
C GLY A 77 -3.41 3.74 3.29
N ALA A 78 -4.32 3.89 4.25
CA ALA A 78 -5.06 2.79 4.85
C ALA A 78 -6.49 3.21 5.23
N SER A 79 -7.49 2.69 4.54
CA SER A 79 -8.90 3.09 4.78
C SER A 79 -9.48 2.52 6.08
N GLY A 80 -8.93 1.38 6.55
CA GLY A 80 -9.50 0.54 7.61
C GLY A 80 -10.85 -0.08 7.27
N LYS A 81 -11.34 0.08 6.03
CA LYS A 81 -12.66 -0.39 5.56
C LYS A 81 -12.60 -0.75 4.09
N SER A 82 -12.81 -2.02 3.77
CA SER A 82 -13.05 -2.49 2.41
C SER A 82 -14.53 -2.77 2.18
N TYR A 83 -14.94 -2.78 0.92
CA TYR A 83 -16.28 -3.19 0.49
C TYR A 83 -16.18 -4.25 -0.61
N THR A 84 -17.34 -4.65 -1.15
CA THR A 84 -17.55 -5.66 -2.18
C THR A 84 -16.44 -5.71 -3.23
N ASP A 85 -15.96 -6.92 -3.48
CA ASP A 85 -14.99 -7.23 -4.49
C ASP A 85 -15.39 -6.71 -5.87
N GLN A 86 -14.41 -6.13 -6.54
CA GLN A 86 -14.44 -5.66 -7.90
C GLN A 86 -13.51 -6.53 -8.75
N TYR A 87 -13.65 -6.44 -10.07
CA TYR A 87 -12.95 -7.33 -11.00
C TYR A 87 -12.37 -6.58 -12.19
N GLY A 88 -11.19 -7.03 -12.62
CA GLY A 88 -10.49 -6.50 -13.80
C GLY A 88 -9.28 -5.65 -13.44
N THR A 89 -8.37 -5.49 -14.38
CA THR A 89 -7.15 -4.70 -14.24
C THR A 89 -7.49 -3.21 -14.29
N PRO A 90 -7.32 -2.44 -13.20
CA PRO A 90 -7.67 -1.02 -13.19
C PRO A 90 -6.76 -0.22 -14.14
N ILE A 91 -7.33 0.68 -14.93
CA ILE A 91 -6.60 1.53 -15.89
C ILE A 91 -6.89 3.02 -15.74
N GLY A 92 -7.83 3.39 -14.88
CA GLY A 92 -8.14 4.78 -14.56
C GLY A 92 -9.40 4.91 -13.73
N ALA A 93 -9.75 6.14 -13.36
CA ALA A 93 -10.97 6.44 -12.63
C ALA A 93 -11.45 7.87 -12.89
N THR A 94 -12.77 8.03 -12.89
CA THR A 94 -13.46 9.33 -12.81
C THR A 94 -14.16 9.41 -11.47
N ILE A 95 -13.84 10.41 -10.65
CA ILE A 95 -14.41 10.54 -9.31
C ILE A 95 -14.82 11.98 -9.06
N VAL A 96 -16.05 12.20 -8.61
CA VAL A 96 -16.53 13.48 -8.09
C VAL A 96 -16.73 13.37 -6.60
N TYR A 97 -16.09 14.27 -5.84
CA TYR A 97 -16.18 14.30 -4.39
C TYR A 97 -16.26 15.73 -3.86
N TYR A 98 -16.75 15.85 -2.62
CA TYR A 98 -16.82 17.09 -1.87
C TYR A 98 -15.81 17.10 -0.73
N ALA A 99 -15.01 18.16 -0.65
CA ALA A 99 -14.06 18.42 0.43
C ALA A 99 -14.65 19.50 1.35
N GLY A 100 -15.29 19.09 2.44
CA GLY A 100 -15.96 20.03 3.38
C GLY A 100 -15.01 21.05 4.00
N TYR A 101 -13.75 20.67 4.20
CA TYR A 101 -12.70 21.53 4.73
C TYR A 101 -12.26 22.64 3.76
N GLU A 102 -12.53 22.51 2.46
CA GLU A 102 -12.29 23.57 1.46
C GLU A 102 -13.59 24.18 0.92
N ASP A 103 -14.76 23.61 1.26
CA ASP A 103 -16.07 23.95 0.70
C ASP A 103 -16.12 23.84 -0.83
N LYS A 104 -15.50 22.78 -1.38
CA LYS A 104 -15.32 22.60 -2.83
C LYS A 104 -15.71 21.21 -3.30
N PHE A 105 -16.28 21.14 -4.49
CA PHE A 105 -16.37 19.92 -5.27
C PHE A 105 -15.14 19.79 -6.19
N TYR A 106 -14.63 18.57 -6.28
CA TYR A 106 -13.51 18.23 -7.14
C TYR A 106 -13.88 17.08 -8.07
N ARG A 107 -13.34 17.11 -9.29
CA ARG A 107 -13.41 16.03 -10.27
C ARG A 107 -12.00 15.48 -10.54
N LEU A 108 -11.78 14.22 -10.19
CA LEU A 108 -10.60 13.46 -10.56
C LEU A 108 -10.82 12.79 -11.92
N GLU A 109 -9.84 12.92 -12.80
CA GLU A 109 -9.75 12.23 -14.09
C GLU A 109 -8.39 11.51 -14.13
N ALA A 110 -8.31 10.32 -13.54
CA ALA A 110 -7.08 9.57 -13.39
C ALA A 110 -6.90 8.57 -14.54
N LYS A 111 -5.70 8.56 -15.13
CA LYS A 111 -5.26 7.55 -16.11
C LYS A 111 -4.04 6.83 -15.55
N PHE A 112 -4.14 5.52 -15.39
CA PHE A 112 -3.05 4.71 -14.86
C PHE A 112 -2.16 4.21 -16.01
N ASP A 113 -0.88 4.01 -15.71
CA ASP A 113 0.01 3.31 -16.63
C ASP A 113 -0.44 1.85 -16.74
N VAL A 114 -0.92 1.47 -17.92
CA VAL A 114 -1.50 0.15 -18.18
C VAL A 114 -0.47 -0.96 -17.99
N GLU A 115 0.79 -0.75 -18.40
CA GLU A 115 1.82 -1.77 -18.26
C GLU A 115 2.26 -1.93 -16.80
N LYS A 116 2.33 -0.82 -16.06
CA LYS A 116 2.52 -0.86 -14.61
C LYS A 116 1.40 -1.63 -13.92
N MET A 117 0.14 -1.35 -14.24
CA MET A 117 -1.01 -2.02 -13.62
C MET A 117 -1.06 -3.50 -13.96
N LYS A 118 -0.80 -3.89 -15.22
CA LYS A 118 -0.67 -5.31 -15.62
C LYS A 118 0.41 -6.05 -14.83
N LYS A 119 1.52 -5.37 -14.50
CA LYS A 119 2.56 -5.95 -13.66
C LYS A 119 2.06 -6.09 -12.23
N LEU A 120 1.55 -5.02 -11.63
CA LEU A 120 1.09 -4.99 -10.24
C LEU A 120 0.04 -6.06 -9.93
N VAL A 121 -0.97 -6.24 -10.80
CA VAL A 121 -2.02 -7.25 -10.56
C VAL A 121 -1.52 -8.70 -10.61
N LYS A 122 -0.30 -8.93 -11.12
CA LYS A 122 0.37 -10.24 -11.16
C LYS A 122 1.45 -10.41 -10.11
N GLU A 123 1.84 -9.33 -9.42
CA GLU A 123 2.83 -9.41 -8.34
C GLU A 123 2.23 -10.10 -7.11
N ILE A 124 3.11 -10.74 -6.34
CA ILE A 124 2.77 -11.40 -5.07
C ILE A 124 3.70 -10.84 -3.99
N HIS A 125 3.10 -10.36 -2.90
CA HIS A 125 3.80 -9.83 -1.73
C HIS A 125 3.22 -10.45 -0.46
N TYR A 126 3.92 -11.47 0.06
CA TYR A 126 3.45 -12.24 1.21
C TYR A 126 3.57 -11.45 2.52
N PRO A 127 2.62 -11.63 3.45
CA PRO A 127 2.67 -10.97 4.76
C PRO A 127 3.53 -11.71 5.78
N ASP A 128 3.88 -12.97 5.53
CA ASP A 128 4.64 -13.85 6.44
C ASP A 128 5.56 -14.79 5.65
N GLU A 129 6.72 -15.16 6.23
CA GLU A 129 7.71 -16.05 5.60
C GLU A 129 7.14 -17.44 5.32
N SER A 130 6.26 -17.96 6.18
CA SER A 130 5.65 -19.29 6.03
C SER A 130 4.93 -19.46 4.68
N PHE A 131 4.36 -18.39 4.13
CA PHE A 131 3.71 -18.40 2.81
C PHE A 131 4.69 -18.50 1.64
N LEU A 132 5.99 -18.24 1.82
CA LEU A 132 7.00 -18.46 0.77
C LEU A 132 7.25 -19.93 0.48
N TYR A 133 6.96 -20.80 1.45
CA TYR A 133 7.31 -22.22 1.40
C TYR A 133 6.10 -23.14 1.37
N GLN A 134 4.87 -22.61 1.47
CA GLN A 134 3.68 -23.39 1.20
C GLN A 134 3.60 -23.71 -0.30
N GLU A 135 4.04 -24.93 -0.62
CA GLU A 135 3.65 -25.67 -1.84
C GLU A 135 2.13 -25.96 -1.86
N ASP A 136 1.45 -25.75 -0.71
CA ASP A 136 0.07 -26.15 -0.39
C ASP A 136 -1.01 -25.08 -0.65
N LEU A 137 -0.69 -23.96 -1.31
CA LEU A 137 -1.76 -23.13 -1.85
C LEU A 137 -2.45 -23.95 -2.94
N ASN A 138 -3.65 -24.43 -2.63
CA ASN A 138 -4.50 -25.18 -3.55
C ASN A 138 -4.42 -24.48 -4.91
N PRO A 139 -3.90 -25.15 -5.97
CA PRO A 139 -3.77 -24.51 -7.28
C PRO A 139 -5.11 -24.05 -7.85
N ASP A 140 -6.21 -24.60 -7.33
CA ASP A 140 -7.58 -24.25 -7.67
C ASP A 140 -8.16 -23.09 -6.82
N GLU A 141 -7.47 -22.60 -5.78
CA GLU A 141 -7.92 -21.43 -5.03
C GLU A 141 -7.66 -20.15 -5.86
N PRO A 142 -8.73 -19.36 -6.16
CA PRO A 142 -8.60 -18.14 -6.94
C PRO A 142 -7.92 -17.00 -6.17
N TYR A 143 -7.88 -17.08 -4.84
CA TYR A 143 -7.25 -16.11 -3.95
C TYR A 143 -6.07 -16.76 -3.23
N LYS A 144 -4.89 -16.15 -3.35
CA LYS A 144 -3.69 -16.54 -2.60
C LYS A 144 -3.26 -15.38 -1.70
N PRO A 145 -2.87 -15.64 -0.45
CA PRO A 145 -2.24 -14.64 0.41
C PRO A 145 -1.12 -13.91 -0.35
N GLY A 146 -1.14 -12.59 -0.31
CA GLY A 146 -0.15 -11.76 -0.98
C GLY A 146 -0.47 -11.39 -2.43
N MET A 147 -1.57 -11.84 -3.02
CA MET A 147 -2.06 -11.30 -4.29
C MET A 147 -2.56 -9.85 -4.14
N PHE A 148 -2.64 -9.13 -5.26
CA PHE A 148 -3.24 -7.81 -5.35
C PHE A 148 -4.66 -7.85 -4.78
N ASN A 149 -4.93 -7.12 -3.69
CA ASN A 149 -6.18 -7.22 -2.95
C ASN A 149 -6.97 -5.91 -2.88
N SER A 150 -6.32 -4.78 -3.14
CA SER A 150 -6.96 -3.48 -2.99
C SER A 150 -6.38 -2.40 -3.91
N LEU A 151 -7.23 -1.46 -4.28
CA LEU A 151 -6.87 -0.23 -4.97
C LEU A 151 -7.29 0.95 -4.09
N ILE A 152 -6.32 1.62 -3.50
CA ILE A 152 -6.54 2.57 -2.41
C ILE A 152 -6.38 4.00 -2.94
N PHE A 153 -7.39 4.83 -2.76
CA PHE A 153 -7.39 6.25 -3.15
C PHE A 153 -7.25 7.11 -1.88
N GLY A 154 -6.13 7.81 -1.76
CA GLY A 154 -5.86 8.77 -0.69
C GLY A 154 -6.15 10.19 -1.13
N PHE A 155 -7.13 10.81 -0.50
CA PHE A 155 -7.54 12.18 -0.78
C PHE A 155 -6.86 13.14 0.19
N ALA A 156 -6.13 14.09 -0.35
CA ALA A 156 -5.48 15.17 0.38
C ALA A 156 -5.98 16.54 -0.12
N PRO A 157 -5.80 17.61 0.66
CA PRO A 157 -6.16 18.98 0.28
C PRO A 157 -5.76 19.42 -1.12
N GLN A 158 -6.39 20.51 -1.58
CA GLN A 158 -6.11 21.13 -2.87
C GLN A 158 -6.30 20.15 -4.04
N GLY A 159 -7.19 19.17 -3.89
CA GLY A 159 -7.51 18.17 -4.91
C GLY A 159 -6.45 17.08 -5.14
N MET A 160 -5.44 16.94 -4.28
CA MET A 160 -4.44 15.88 -4.42
C MET A 160 -5.07 14.50 -4.21
N VAL A 161 -4.79 13.56 -5.10
CA VAL A 161 -5.14 12.15 -4.92
C VAL A 161 -3.93 11.27 -5.16
N VAL A 162 -3.56 10.42 -4.20
CA VAL A 162 -2.53 9.39 -4.38
C VAL A 162 -3.20 8.03 -4.42
N VAL A 163 -2.80 7.18 -5.37
CA VAL A 163 -3.36 5.84 -5.53
C VAL A 163 -2.30 4.81 -5.18
N TRP A 164 -2.65 3.79 -4.39
CA TRP A 164 -1.80 2.66 -4.09
C TRP A 164 -2.41 1.33 -4.53
N ALA A 165 -1.55 0.41 -4.92
CA ALA A 165 -1.84 -1.00 -5.06
C ALA A 165 -1.55 -1.68 -3.73
N GLY A 166 -2.56 -2.30 -3.12
CA GLY A 166 -2.44 -2.99 -1.84
C GLY A 166 -2.36 -4.51 -1.99
N TYR A 167 -1.61 -5.08 -1.05
CA TYR A 167 -1.37 -6.49 -0.83
C TYR A 167 -1.33 -6.70 0.69
N LEU A 168 -1.39 -7.94 1.16
CA LEU A 168 -1.20 -8.20 2.59
C LEU A 168 0.23 -7.88 3.06
N GLY A 169 1.25 -8.14 2.23
CA GLY A 169 2.65 -7.89 2.55
C GLY A 169 3.26 -6.64 1.91
N ALA A 170 2.48 -5.83 1.19
CA ALA A 170 2.99 -4.62 0.55
C ALA A 170 1.89 -3.62 0.22
N LYS A 171 2.30 -2.36 0.05
CA LYS A 171 1.48 -1.29 -0.49
C LYS A 171 2.37 -0.38 -1.32
N ILE A 172 2.06 -0.27 -2.60
CA ILE A 172 2.94 0.30 -3.62
C ILE A 172 2.23 1.49 -4.27
N GLU A 173 2.90 2.64 -4.35
CA GLU A 173 2.31 3.82 -5.01
C GLU A 173 2.12 3.56 -6.52
N VAL A 174 0.87 3.66 -6.99
CA VAL A 174 0.50 3.66 -8.40
C VAL A 174 0.83 5.03 -9.01
N GLY A 175 0.43 6.11 -8.34
CA GLY A 175 0.81 7.46 -8.72
C GLY A 175 0.06 8.55 -7.95
N ARG A 176 0.46 9.79 -8.19
CA ARG A 176 -0.19 11.01 -7.69
C ARG A 176 -0.87 11.75 -8.82
N PHE A 177 -2.12 12.10 -8.56
CA PHE A 177 -3.03 12.74 -9.49
C PHE A 177 -3.52 14.06 -8.90
N GLN A 178 -4.11 14.88 -9.76
CA GLN A 178 -4.63 16.19 -9.40
C GLN A 178 -6.08 16.28 -9.86
N ALA A 179 -7.01 16.26 -8.91
CA ALA A 179 -8.40 16.57 -9.18
C ALA A 179 -8.56 18.07 -9.46
N LYS A 180 -9.50 18.40 -10.34
CA LYS A 180 -9.82 19.77 -10.72
C LYS A 180 -11.02 20.26 -9.93
N GLU A 181 -10.93 21.48 -9.41
CA GLU A 181 -12.07 22.15 -8.79
C GLU A 181 -13.20 22.33 -9.82
N ILE A 182 -14.42 22.00 -9.40
CA ILE A 182 -15.62 22.27 -10.18
C ILE A 182 -15.99 23.74 -9.96
N THR A 183 -15.73 24.56 -10.97
CA THR A 183 -15.98 26.02 -10.94
C THR A 183 -17.25 26.41 -11.70
N ASN A 184 -17.83 25.50 -12.47
CA ASN A 184 -19.12 25.71 -13.12
C ASN A 184 -20.23 25.73 -12.06
N LYS A 185 -20.95 26.85 -11.96
CA LYS A 185 -21.97 27.07 -10.93
C LYS A 185 -23.19 26.17 -11.06
N GLU A 186 -23.55 25.75 -12.27
CA GLU A 186 -24.70 24.85 -12.47
C GLU A 186 -24.35 23.44 -12.03
N GLU A 187 -23.14 22.98 -12.38
CA GLU A 187 -22.60 21.69 -11.98
C GLU A 187 -22.39 21.60 -10.46
N ASP A 188 -21.75 22.61 -9.85
CA ASP A 188 -21.56 22.69 -8.39
C ASP A 188 -22.90 22.62 -7.64
N LYS A 189 -23.92 23.38 -8.08
CA LYS A 189 -25.27 23.32 -7.50
C LYS A 189 -25.95 21.96 -7.69
N ALA A 190 -25.75 21.32 -8.85
CA ALA A 190 -26.30 20.00 -9.11
C ALA A 190 -25.71 18.95 -8.16
N PHE A 191 -24.39 18.98 -7.96
CA PHE A 191 -23.70 18.09 -7.03
C PHE A 191 -24.03 18.39 -5.56
N GLU A 192 -24.14 19.67 -5.19
CA GLU A 192 -24.62 20.06 -3.87
C GLU A 192 -26.02 19.48 -3.61
N LYS A 193 -26.96 19.68 -4.54
CA LYS A 193 -28.32 19.13 -4.41
C LYS A 193 -28.29 17.61 -4.27
N ARG A 194 -27.46 16.91 -5.05
CA ARG A 194 -27.36 15.44 -5.02
C ARG A 194 -26.77 14.95 -3.70
N LEU A 195 -25.66 15.52 -3.26
CA LEU A 195 -24.96 15.09 -2.04
C LEU A 195 -25.80 15.34 -0.79
N PHE A 196 -26.37 16.54 -0.65
CA PHE A 196 -27.08 16.94 0.56
C PHE A 196 -28.55 16.50 0.59
N ALA A 197 -29.08 15.88 -0.47
CA ALA A 197 -30.48 15.44 -0.53
C ALA A 197 -30.86 14.46 0.60
N SER A 198 -29.91 13.63 1.06
CA SER A 198 -30.14 12.62 2.10
C SER A 198 -29.50 12.97 3.44
N TRP A 199 -28.90 14.16 3.57
CA TRP A 199 -28.17 14.59 4.74
C TRP A 199 -29.05 15.40 5.69
N SER A 200 -28.79 15.28 7.00
CA SER A 200 -29.43 16.13 8.02
C SER A 200 -28.85 17.55 8.06
N MET A 201 -27.65 17.75 7.51
CA MET A 201 -26.97 19.04 7.40
C MET A 201 -26.99 19.53 5.95
N ASN A 202 -26.95 20.84 5.75
CA ASN A 202 -26.69 21.48 4.46
C ASN A 202 -25.23 21.94 4.33
N ARG A 203 -24.83 22.36 3.12
CA ARG A 203 -23.47 22.82 2.81
C ARG A 203 -22.98 23.94 3.73
N ALA A 204 -23.83 24.91 4.06
CA ALA A 204 -23.46 26.02 4.94
C ALA A 204 -23.16 25.54 6.38
N GLN A 205 -23.91 24.55 6.88
CA GLN A 205 -23.66 23.94 8.19
C GLN A 205 -22.37 23.12 8.18
N VAL A 206 -22.09 22.36 7.11
CA VAL A 206 -20.83 21.63 6.98
C VAL A 206 -19.64 22.58 6.91
N LYS A 207 -19.75 23.67 6.13
CA LYS A 207 -18.73 24.71 6.07
C LYS A 207 -18.46 25.33 7.44
N ALA A 208 -19.51 25.64 8.20
CA ALA A 208 -19.35 26.20 9.55
C ALA A 208 -18.62 25.24 10.51
N ARG A 209 -18.76 23.93 10.31
CA ARG A 209 -18.10 22.89 11.12
C ARG A 209 -16.67 22.62 10.69
N ASP A 210 -16.41 22.53 9.39
CA ASP A 210 -15.21 21.88 8.86
C ASP A 210 -14.22 22.82 8.15
N PHE A 211 -14.63 24.05 7.79
CA PHE A 211 -13.83 24.88 6.89
C PHE A 211 -12.45 25.21 7.46
N MET A 212 -11.41 24.82 6.71
CA MET A 212 -9.99 24.98 7.04
C MET A 212 -9.29 25.72 5.89
N PRO A 213 -9.19 27.06 5.94
CA PRO A 213 -8.71 27.86 4.80
C PRO A 213 -7.24 27.64 4.45
N ASN A 214 -6.44 27.09 5.37
CA ASN A 214 -5.01 26.86 5.19
C ASN A 214 -4.67 25.39 4.87
N ALA A 215 -5.67 24.58 4.53
CA ALA A 215 -5.45 23.20 4.09
C ALA A 215 -4.52 23.18 2.86
N SER A 216 -3.45 22.39 2.91
CA SER A 216 -2.44 22.34 1.83
C SER A 216 -1.88 20.95 1.68
N CYS A 217 -1.64 20.53 0.43
CA CYS A 217 -1.09 19.20 0.16
C CYS A 217 0.44 19.08 0.19
N ALA A 218 1.15 20.17 0.49
CA ALA A 218 2.61 20.23 0.42
C ALA A 218 3.33 19.19 1.30
N LEU A 219 2.73 18.84 2.44
CA LEU A 219 3.27 17.81 3.34
C LEU A 219 3.30 16.44 2.68
N TRP A 220 2.20 16.02 2.04
CA TRP A 220 2.14 14.72 1.36
C TRP A 220 2.99 14.67 0.10
N ASP A 221 3.16 15.79 -0.63
CA ASP A 221 4.16 15.86 -1.70
C ASP A 221 5.60 15.71 -1.14
N THR A 222 5.87 16.21 0.07
CA THR A 222 7.16 16.02 0.76
C THR A 222 7.38 14.56 1.15
N TYR A 223 6.37 13.88 1.69
CA TYR A 223 6.46 12.48 2.08
C TYR A 223 6.73 11.55 0.89
N ARG A 224 6.31 11.95 -0.32
CA ARG A 224 6.48 11.15 -1.55
C ARG A 224 7.87 11.21 -2.16
N LYS A 225 8.77 12.07 -1.67
CA LYS A 225 10.16 12.12 -2.14
C LYS A 225 10.81 10.75 -2.03
N ARG A 226 11.51 10.34 -3.10
CA ARG A 226 12.07 8.97 -3.18
C ARG A 226 13.58 8.98 -3.16
N TYR A 227 14.14 7.99 -2.47
CA TYR A 227 15.58 7.71 -2.40
C TYR A 227 15.83 6.23 -2.67
N HIS A 228 17.05 5.87 -3.07
CA HIS A 228 17.45 4.47 -3.23
C HIS A 228 17.96 3.95 -1.89
N ILE A 229 17.09 3.29 -1.13
CA ILE A 229 17.37 2.93 0.26
C ILE A 229 17.60 1.43 0.39
N ALA A 230 18.74 1.08 0.99
CA ALA A 230 19.03 -0.23 1.53
C ALA A 230 18.78 -0.25 3.04
N LEU A 231 18.18 -1.32 3.57
CA LEU A 231 17.97 -1.51 5.01
C LEU A 231 18.74 -2.74 5.49
N ASP A 232 19.55 -2.52 6.52
CA ASP A 232 20.30 -3.54 7.25
C ASP A 232 19.94 -3.60 8.73
N ALA A 233 20.13 -4.77 9.31
CA ALA A 233 20.11 -4.95 10.76
C ALA A 233 21.26 -5.87 11.18
N THR A 234 22.00 -5.49 12.21
CA THR A 234 23.11 -6.30 12.76
C THR A 234 23.12 -6.27 14.28
N SER A 235 23.79 -7.26 14.87
CA SER A 235 24.06 -7.31 16.30
C SER A 235 25.48 -7.79 16.55
N GLU A 236 26.06 -7.39 17.67
CA GLU A 236 27.32 -7.96 18.18
C GLU A 236 27.12 -9.35 18.80
N ASN A 237 25.86 -9.78 18.99
CA ASN A 237 25.55 -11.14 19.39
C ASN A 237 25.92 -12.13 18.27
N LYS A 238 26.85 -13.05 18.56
CA LYS A 238 27.35 -14.04 17.59
C LYS A 238 26.30 -15.04 17.12
N LYS A 239 25.17 -15.16 17.83
CA LYS A 239 24.03 -16.00 17.48
C LYS A 239 22.92 -15.22 16.75
N PHE A 240 23.17 -13.97 16.38
CA PHE A 240 22.16 -13.16 15.69
C PHE A 240 21.77 -13.74 14.33
N LYS A 241 20.46 -13.94 14.14
CA LYS A 241 19.85 -14.35 12.87
C LYS A 241 18.64 -13.45 12.57
N LEU A 242 18.71 -12.67 11.49
CA LEU A 242 17.62 -11.76 11.04
C LEU A 242 16.61 -12.49 10.14
N PHE A 243 15.31 -12.42 10.43
CA PHE A 243 14.26 -13.19 9.74
C PHE A 243 13.20 -12.34 9.02
N CYS A 244 12.88 -11.17 9.55
CA CYS A 244 11.93 -10.26 8.93
C CYS A 244 12.49 -8.84 8.96
N LYS A 245 12.18 -8.08 7.91
CA LYS A 245 12.22 -6.61 7.92
C LYS A 245 10.91 -6.08 7.39
N GLU A 246 10.35 -5.07 8.03
CA GLU A 246 9.27 -4.29 7.43
C GLU A 246 9.65 -2.82 7.30
N TRP A 247 9.13 -2.20 6.26
CA TRP A 247 9.36 -0.79 5.95
C TRP A 247 8.03 -0.08 5.77
N TRP A 248 7.67 0.78 6.71
CA TRP A 248 6.46 1.59 6.68
C TRP A 248 6.85 3.03 6.39
N SER A 249 6.27 3.64 5.37
CA SER A 249 6.68 4.97 4.86
C SER A 249 5.66 6.06 5.17
N PHE A 250 6.14 7.29 5.34
CA PHE A 250 5.26 8.46 5.55
C PHE A 250 4.28 8.71 4.39
N ASN A 251 4.63 8.32 3.15
CA ASN A 251 3.72 8.42 2.02
C ASN A 251 2.65 7.30 1.99
N GLY A 252 2.58 6.44 3.00
CA GLY A 252 1.63 5.34 3.09
C GLY A 252 2.10 4.03 2.45
N GLU A 253 3.26 3.98 1.78
CA GLU A 253 3.82 2.73 1.28
C GLU A 253 4.28 1.80 2.42
N PHE A 254 4.19 0.49 2.19
CA PHE A 254 4.56 -0.53 3.15
C PHE A 254 5.17 -1.73 2.42
N LYS A 255 6.12 -2.44 3.03
CA LYS A 255 6.59 -3.72 2.51
C LYS A 255 7.23 -4.62 3.58
N CYS A 256 6.84 -5.90 3.56
CA CYS A 256 7.54 -7.00 4.23
C CYS A 256 8.69 -7.55 3.39
N TYR A 257 9.75 -7.98 4.07
CA TYR A 257 10.91 -8.65 3.49
C TYR A 257 11.29 -9.86 4.34
N PHE A 258 11.58 -10.97 3.70
CA PHE A 258 11.97 -12.24 4.34
C PHE A 258 13.24 -12.83 3.71
N ARG A 259 13.69 -14.00 4.17
CA ARG A 259 14.85 -14.67 3.56
C ARG A 259 14.50 -15.24 2.18
N PRO A 260 15.45 -15.26 1.23
CA PRO A 260 16.84 -14.78 1.36
C PRO A 260 17.02 -13.28 1.09
N GLU A 261 15.98 -12.54 0.66
CA GLU A 261 16.07 -11.13 0.25
C GLU A 261 16.70 -10.25 1.34
N ILE A 262 16.30 -10.46 2.60
CA ILE A 262 16.82 -9.67 3.73
C ILE A 262 18.32 -9.83 3.98
N LEU A 263 18.93 -10.92 3.53
CA LEU A 263 20.35 -11.21 3.74
C LEU A 263 21.25 -10.39 2.80
N THR A 264 20.68 -9.85 1.71
CA THR A 264 21.41 -9.02 0.76
C THR A 264 20.72 -7.65 0.64
N PRO A 265 21.16 -6.64 1.43
CA PRO A 265 20.58 -5.31 1.40
C PRO A 265 20.82 -4.61 0.07
N THR A 266 19.83 -4.65 -0.81
CA THR A 266 19.88 -3.94 -2.09
C THR A 266 19.13 -2.61 -1.99
N PRO A 267 19.73 -1.50 -2.47
CA PRO A 267 19.01 -0.24 -2.56
C PRO A 267 17.82 -0.36 -3.50
N VAL A 268 16.64 0.08 -3.04
CA VAL A 268 15.45 0.21 -3.89
C VAL A 268 14.84 1.58 -3.73
N SER A 269 14.20 2.08 -4.79
CA SER A 269 13.51 3.37 -4.76
C SER A 269 12.30 3.32 -3.83
N ARG A 270 12.32 4.09 -2.74
CA ARG A 270 11.23 4.18 -1.74
C ARG A 270 11.24 5.52 -1.01
N ALA A 271 10.11 5.85 -0.38
CA ALA A 271 9.99 7.00 0.51
C ALA A 271 10.63 6.75 1.89
N LEU A 272 10.81 7.82 2.66
CA LEU A 272 11.36 7.75 4.02
C LEU A 272 10.41 7.03 4.97
N PRO A 273 10.94 6.24 5.92
CA PRO A 273 10.13 5.42 6.80
C PRO A 273 9.58 6.23 7.98
N ASN A 274 8.37 5.90 8.45
CA ASN A 274 7.89 6.28 9.78
C ASN A 274 8.08 5.14 10.80
N VAL A 275 8.10 3.88 10.34
CA VAL A 275 8.37 2.71 11.18
C VAL A 275 9.27 1.73 10.43
N ILE A 276 10.27 1.20 11.14
CA ILE A 276 11.05 0.04 10.71
C ILE A 276 10.81 -1.08 11.72
N LEU A 277 10.46 -2.26 11.22
CA LEU A 277 10.34 -3.49 12.01
C LEU A 277 11.48 -4.44 11.65
N VAL A 278 12.05 -5.10 12.66
CA VAL A 278 12.99 -6.21 12.47
C VAL A 278 12.65 -7.36 13.41
N ASP A 279 12.60 -8.59 12.89
CA ASP A 279 12.48 -9.81 13.70
C ASP A 279 13.78 -10.60 13.63
N TRP A 280 14.28 -11.04 14.79
CA TRP A 280 15.51 -11.82 14.87
C TRP A 280 15.46 -12.88 15.97
N GLU A 281 16.40 -13.82 15.89
CA GLU A 281 16.66 -14.78 16.97
C GLU A 281 18.12 -14.70 17.40
N THR A 282 18.37 -15.05 18.68
CA THR A 282 19.70 -15.27 19.23
C THR A 282 19.90 -16.67 19.83
N GLY A 283 18.93 -17.56 19.62
CA GLY A 283 18.97 -18.95 20.07
C GLY A 283 17.61 -19.65 19.98
N TYR A 284 17.55 -20.92 20.37
CA TYR A 284 16.30 -21.70 20.38
C TYR A 284 15.27 -21.07 21.33
N LYS A 285 14.11 -20.67 20.79
CA LYS A 285 13.03 -19.94 21.49
C LYS A 285 13.45 -18.58 22.05
N ASP A 286 14.55 -18.02 21.55
CA ASP A 286 15.08 -16.73 21.94
C ASP A 286 14.86 -15.75 20.78
N THR A 287 13.58 -15.43 20.56
CA THR A 287 13.07 -14.67 19.42
C THR A 287 12.59 -13.29 19.86
N TYR A 288 12.89 -12.28 19.06
CA TYR A 288 12.61 -10.87 19.37
C TYR A 288 11.99 -10.17 18.18
N ARG A 289 11.12 -9.21 18.50
CA ARG A 289 10.64 -8.19 17.57
C ARG A 289 11.08 -6.83 18.03
N GLY A 290 11.63 -6.05 17.11
CA GLY A 290 12.06 -4.68 17.31
C GLY A 290 11.29 -3.72 16.42
N LEU A 291 10.77 -2.66 17.01
CA LEU A 291 10.20 -1.52 16.28
C LEU A 291 11.05 -0.27 16.52
N VAL A 292 11.32 0.45 15.44
CA VAL A 292 11.90 1.78 15.44
C VAL A 292 10.87 2.77 14.88
N PHE A 293 10.37 3.66 15.73
CA PHE A 293 9.43 4.72 15.34
C PHE A 293 10.21 6.00 15.03
N LEU A 294 10.27 6.40 13.77
CA LEU A 294 11.07 7.55 13.35
C LEU A 294 10.38 8.86 13.72
N ASN A 295 11.18 9.79 14.24
CA ASN A 295 10.76 11.17 14.42
C ASN A 295 10.73 11.87 13.06
N GLU A 296 9.56 12.38 12.68
CA GLU A 296 9.35 13.02 11.38
C GLU A 296 10.27 14.23 11.17
N GLU A 297 10.33 15.14 12.14
CA GLU A 297 11.15 16.35 12.02
C GLU A 297 12.63 16.00 11.85
N ALA A 298 13.15 15.06 12.65
CA ALA A 298 14.55 14.64 12.62
C ALA A 298 14.92 14.04 11.25
N ILE A 299 14.12 13.09 10.73
CA ILE A 299 14.44 12.42 9.47
C ILE A 299 14.30 13.35 8.27
N PHE A 300 13.26 14.20 8.22
CA PHE A 300 13.10 15.14 7.11
C PHE A 300 14.11 16.29 7.16
N ASN A 301 14.55 16.72 8.36
CA ASN A 301 15.65 17.66 8.48
C ASN A 301 16.98 17.05 8.01
N HIS A 302 17.25 15.78 8.34
CA HIS A 302 18.43 15.06 7.85
C HIS A 302 18.46 14.99 6.32
N PHE A 303 17.31 14.75 5.68
CA PHE A 303 17.18 14.65 4.22
C PHE A 303 16.89 15.97 3.49
N LYS A 304 16.78 17.10 4.20
CA LYS A 304 16.29 18.37 3.62
C LYS A 304 17.07 18.85 2.40
N ASN A 305 18.39 18.66 2.41
CA ASN A 305 19.31 19.07 1.33
C ASN A 305 19.86 17.87 0.54
N ILE A 306 19.29 16.68 0.74
CA ILE A 306 19.69 15.46 0.04
C ILE A 306 18.87 15.36 -1.25
N PRO A 307 19.50 15.22 -2.43
CA PRO A 307 18.78 15.11 -3.70
C PRO A 307 17.91 13.85 -3.77
N GLU A 308 16.73 13.94 -4.40
CA GLU A 308 15.94 12.73 -4.69
C GLU A 308 16.71 11.76 -5.61
N GLY A 309 16.47 10.47 -5.40
CA GLY A 309 17.14 9.39 -6.13
C GLY A 309 18.56 9.07 -5.67
N SER A 310 19.11 9.81 -4.71
CA SER A 310 20.39 9.43 -4.08
C SER A 310 20.28 8.11 -3.31
N THR A 311 21.41 7.43 -3.18
CA THR A 311 21.51 6.13 -2.51
C THR A 311 21.93 6.31 -1.06
N HIS A 312 21.18 5.69 -0.14
CA HIS A 312 21.42 5.75 1.30
C HIS A 312 21.28 4.38 1.95
N ARG A 313 22.02 4.15 3.02
CA ARG A 313 21.91 2.94 3.85
C ARG A 313 21.32 3.28 5.20
N PHE A 314 20.17 2.68 5.48
CA PHE A 314 19.58 2.61 6.81
C PHE A 314 20.13 1.37 7.51
N HIS A 315 20.56 1.53 8.75
CA HIS A 315 21.17 0.46 9.51
C HIS A 315 20.64 0.46 10.95
N VAL A 316 19.98 -0.64 11.32
CA VAL A 316 19.55 -0.90 12.70
C VAL A 316 20.63 -1.71 13.41
N LYS A 317 21.25 -1.13 14.42
CA LYS A 317 22.21 -1.83 15.29
C LYS A 317 21.50 -2.30 16.54
N ILE A 318 21.53 -3.60 16.81
CA ILE A 318 20.89 -4.23 17.97
C ILE A 318 21.98 -4.56 19.00
N ALA A 319 21.75 -4.24 20.27
CA ALA A 319 22.68 -4.54 21.36
C ALA A 319 22.91 -6.05 21.50
N ALA A 320 24.08 -6.46 21.99
CA ALA A 320 24.45 -7.87 22.10
C ALA A 320 23.52 -8.68 23.04
N ASP A 321 22.91 -8.00 24.01
CA ASP A 321 21.98 -8.55 25.00
C ASP A 321 20.50 -8.37 24.60
N ASN A 322 20.24 -7.92 23.37
CA ASN A 322 18.90 -7.64 22.84
C ASN A 322 18.10 -6.59 23.63
N SER A 323 18.75 -5.75 24.45
CA SER A 323 18.07 -4.78 25.30
C SER A 323 17.77 -3.43 24.64
N ASP A 324 18.52 -3.09 23.58
CA ASP A 324 18.46 -1.78 22.93
C ASP A 324 18.73 -1.85 21.42
N MET A 325 18.33 -0.79 20.72
CA MET A 325 18.56 -0.58 19.29
C MET A 325 19.02 0.84 18.99
N GLU A 326 19.74 1.00 17.88
CA GLU A 326 20.12 2.30 17.35
C GLU A 326 19.87 2.34 15.83
N LEU A 327 19.47 3.50 15.30
CA LEU A 327 19.27 3.71 13.88
C LEU A 327 20.35 4.64 13.32
N PHE A 328 20.98 4.22 12.23
CA PHE A 328 21.94 5.02 11.49
C PHE A 328 21.50 5.19 10.04
N VAL A 329 21.77 6.38 9.48
CA VAL A 329 21.72 6.66 8.04
C VAL A 329 23.12 7.07 7.61
N ASP A 330 23.74 6.29 6.72
CA ASP A 330 25.12 6.51 6.24
C ASP A 330 26.14 6.76 7.37
N ASN A 331 26.04 5.98 8.45
CA ASN A 331 26.85 6.08 9.67
C ASN A 331 26.55 7.28 10.58
N THR A 332 25.52 8.08 10.27
CA THR A 332 25.02 9.13 11.16
C THR A 332 23.89 8.58 12.01
N LYS A 333 24.01 8.64 13.34
CA LYS A 333 22.93 8.24 14.25
C LYS A 333 21.74 9.18 14.07
N ILE A 334 20.55 8.61 13.92
CA ILE A 334 19.30 9.34 13.75
C ILE A 334 18.52 9.33 15.06
N GLU A 335 17.99 10.48 15.44
CA GLU A 335 17.02 10.61 16.54
C GLU A 335 15.69 10.00 16.13
N VAL A 336 15.08 9.23 17.03
CA VAL A 336 13.83 8.52 16.81
C VAL A 336 12.88 8.81 17.98
N ASP A 337 11.58 8.71 17.75
CA ASP A 337 10.58 8.98 18.79
C ASP A 337 10.62 7.91 19.89
N SER A 338 10.71 6.65 19.49
CA SER A 338 10.90 5.54 20.42
C SER A 338 11.41 4.29 19.72
N MET A 339 12.02 3.41 20.50
CA MET A 339 12.32 2.05 20.10
C MET A 339 11.73 1.08 21.11
N ARG A 340 11.28 -0.06 20.63
CA ARG A 340 10.66 -1.09 21.47
C ARG A 340 11.17 -2.45 21.03
N ILE A 341 11.56 -3.26 22.02
CA ILE A 341 11.94 -4.65 21.83
C ILE A 341 11.06 -5.49 22.75
N TRP A 342 10.55 -6.60 22.24
CA TRP A 342 9.89 -7.59 23.08
C TRP A 342 10.20 -9.01 22.61
N PRO A 343 10.19 -9.99 23.53
CA PRO A 343 10.20 -11.39 23.16
C PRO A 343 8.97 -11.71 22.29
N SER A 344 9.17 -12.32 21.13
CA SER A 344 8.06 -12.82 20.31
C SER A 344 7.75 -14.26 20.71
N TYR A 345 6.58 -14.48 21.30
CA TYR A 345 6.10 -15.81 21.68
C TYR A 345 5.47 -16.58 20.52
N GLU A 346 5.17 -15.87 19.44
CA GLU A 346 4.90 -16.41 18.11
C GLU A 346 6.18 -16.20 17.32
N PRO A 347 7.20 -17.07 17.45
CA PRO A 347 8.25 -17.08 16.45
C PRO A 347 7.52 -17.29 15.13
N GLY A 348 7.73 -16.41 14.15
CA GLY A 348 7.36 -16.75 12.79
C GLY A 348 7.89 -18.16 12.52
N GLU A 349 7.12 -18.99 11.83
CA GLU A 349 7.54 -20.36 11.49
C GLU A 349 8.65 -20.29 10.43
N TYR A 350 9.80 -19.75 10.83
CA TYR A 350 10.92 -19.53 9.94
C TYR A 350 11.66 -20.84 9.78
N LYS A 351 11.85 -21.24 8.53
CA LYS A 351 12.48 -22.53 8.17
C LYS A 351 13.88 -22.69 8.78
N ASP A 352 14.59 -21.57 8.90
CA ASP A 352 15.98 -21.49 9.35
C ASP A 352 16.11 -21.04 10.83
N SER A 353 15.01 -21.06 11.58
CA SER A 353 15.00 -20.83 13.03
C SER A 353 15.96 -21.78 13.75
N TYR A 354 16.48 -21.32 14.88
CA TYR A 354 17.26 -22.17 15.78
C TYR A 354 16.44 -23.38 16.20
N LYS A 355 17.09 -24.55 16.20
CA LYS A 355 16.49 -25.82 16.62
C LYS A 355 16.92 -26.18 18.04
N GLU A 356 16.18 -27.08 18.70
CA GLU A 356 16.46 -27.45 20.09
C GLU A 356 17.89 -28.01 20.30
N ASN A 357 18.45 -28.64 19.28
CA ASN A 357 19.81 -29.18 19.27
C ASN A 357 20.90 -28.13 19.00
N GLU A 358 20.54 -26.86 18.78
CA GLU A 358 21.43 -25.74 18.46
C GLU A 358 21.54 -24.71 19.62
N LYS A 359 21.23 -25.13 20.86
CA LYS A 359 21.25 -24.29 22.07
C LYS A 359 22.58 -23.55 22.29
#